data_AF-A0AAP0PJR1-F1
#
_entry.id   AF-A0AAP0PJR1-F1
#
_cell.length_a   1.000
_cell.length_b   1.000
_cell.length_c   1.000
_cell.angle_alpha   90.00
_cell.angle_beta   90.00
_cell.angle_gamma   90.00
#
_symmetry.space_group_name_H-M   'P 1'
#
loop_
_entity.id
_entity.type
_entity.pdbx_description
1 polymer ?
#
loop_
_entity_poly.entity_id
_entity_poly.type
_entity_poly.pdbx_seq_one_letter_code
_entity_poly.pdbx_strand_id
1 'polypeptide(L)'
;MMDQEQRSILVESASRFPPPKGVKLSYGTAGFRADASVLSAAVFRVGILAALRSLKTQSVTGVMITASHNQVLDNGVKIVDASGGMLTQEWEPFADALVNAIDAEELIRLVIAFQEKEKIAFVITQSAEILLGRDTRPSGDFLLEAAKQGINSIVGAVASDMGILTTPQLHWMVQMRNKGKMASETDYYEQLSSSFRCLLDLIPKEATTYKIDRNLVVDGANGVGGVKLEFLKNR
;
A
#
# COMPACT_ATOMS: atom_id res chain seq x y z
N MET A 1 5.98 26.90 -2.67
CA MET A 1 6.22 26.89 -1.22
C MET A 1 5.02 26.24 -0.56
N MET A 2 5.27 25.36 0.40
CA MET A 2 4.24 24.80 1.27
C MET A 2 3.56 25.93 2.05
N ASP A 3 2.24 25.96 2.06
CA ASP A 3 1.49 26.99 2.79
C ASP A 3 1.55 26.76 4.32
N GLN A 4 1.17 27.79 5.08
CA GLN A 4 1.22 27.77 6.54
C GLN A 4 0.18 26.83 7.17
N GLU A 5 -0.91 26.54 6.45
CA GLU A 5 -1.97 25.63 6.88
C GLU A 5 -1.49 24.18 6.82
N GLN A 6 -0.97 23.75 5.67
CA GLN A 6 -0.32 22.47 5.43
C GLN A 6 0.81 22.21 6.43
N ARG A 7 1.61 23.24 6.78
CA ARG A 7 2.64 23.11 7.83
C ARG A 7 2.03 22.81 9.19
N SER A 8 0.98 23.53 9.56
CA SER A 8 0.31 23.36 10.86
C SER A 8 -0.29 21.96 10.99
N ILE A 9 -0.93 21.45 9.93
CA ILE A 9 -1.49 20.09 9.88
C ILE A 9 -0.40 19.02 10.07
N LEU A 10 0.75 19.17 9.40
CA LEU A 10 1.86 18.23 9.55
C LEU A 10 2.45 18.24 10.96
N VAL A 11 2.65 19.41 11.56
CA VAL A 11 3.15 19.52 12.94
C VAL A 11 2.21 18.79 13.90
N GLU A 12 0.91 19.12 13.83
CA GLU A 12 -0.08 18.54 14.74
C GLU A 12 -0.15 17.01 14.56
N SER A 13 -0.24 16.54 13.32
CA SER A 13 -0.37 15.12 13.02
C SER A 13 0.89 14.34 13.42
N ALA A 14 2.08 14.85 13.11
CA ALA A 14 3.35 14.21 13.44
C ALA A 14 3.59 14.10 14.96
N SER A 15 3.08 15.05 15.75
CA SER A 15 3.21 15.02 17.22
C SER A 15 2.53 13.79 17.86
N ARG A 16 1.53 13.20 17.19
CA ARG A 16 0.81 12.00 17.63
C ARG A 16 1.56 10.71 17.33
N PHE A 17 2.61 10.77 16.50
CA PHE A 17 3.38 9.63 16.03
C PHE A 17 4.89 9.83 16.25
N PRO A 18 5.34 9.95 17.52
CA PRO A 18 6.76 10.11 17.82
C PRO A 18 7.56 8.88 17.37
N PRO A 19 8.77 9.05 16.79
CA PRO A 19 9.59 7.91 16.39
C PRO A 19 10.09 7.14 17.61
N PRO A 20 10.16 5.80 17.54
CA PRO A 20 10.73 4.98 18.61
C PRO A 20 12.23 5.26 18.79
N LYS A 21 12.68 5.37 20.04
CA LYS A 21 14.08 5.66 20.37
C LYS A 21 15.00 4.50 19.96
N GLY A 22 16.09 4.80 19.26
CA GLY A 22 17.13 3.83 18.92
C GLY A 22 16.75 2.83 17.82
N VAL A 23 15.59 2.99 17.19
CA VAL A 23 15.15 2.17 16.06
C VAL A 23 15.48 2.89 14.78
N LYS A 24 16.17 2.22 13.86
CA LYS A 24 16.41 2.68 12.50
C LYS A 24 15.85 1.66 11.53
N LEU A 25 15.03 2.11 10.60
CA LEU A 25 14.40 1.28 9.58
C LEU A 25 15.02 1.56 8.21
N SER A 26 14.98 0.59 7.31
CA SER A 26 15.40 0.79 5.92
C SER A 26 14.39 0.17 4.96
N TYR A 27 14.17 0.84 3.84
CA TYR A 27 13.27 0.45 2.78
C TYR A 27 13.95 -0.65 1.99
N GLY A 28 13.60 -1.89 2.31
CA GLY A 28 14.04 -3.04 1.53
C GLY A 28 13.18 -3.21 0.28
N THR A 29 13.46 -4.28 -0.48
CA THR A 29 12.68 -4.71 -1.64
C THR A 29 11.18 -4.91 -1.36
N ALA A 30 10.81 -5.09 -0.10
CA ALA A 30 9.44 -5.29 0.35
C ALA A 30 8.92 -4.19 1.29
N GLY A 31 9.53 -3.00 1.24
CA GLY A 31 9.23 -1.87 2.13
C GLY A 31 9.83 -2.02 3.51
N PHE A 32 9.22 -1.34 4.49
CA PHE A 32 9.65 -1.42 5.89
C PHE A 32 9.01 -2.61 6.59
N ARG A 33 9.79 -3.33 7.39
CA ARG A 33 9.31 -4.42 8.25
C ARG A 33 10.01 -4.38 9.60
N ALA A 34 9.25 -4.58 10.65
CA ALA A 34 9.72 -4.64 12.03
C ALA A 34 8.63 -5.23 12.92
N ASP A 35 8.91 -5.36 14.22
CA ASP A 35 7.87 -5.59 15.23
C ASP A 35 6.77 -4.52 15.11
N ALA A 36 5.52 -4.95 15.16
CA ALA A 36 4.39 -4.05 14.94
C ALA A 36 4.29 -2.91 15.97
N SER A 37 4.80 -3.12 17.19
CA SER A 37 4.75 -2.12 18.26
C SER A 37 5.58 -0.87 17.97
N VAL A 38 6.54 -0.94 17.04
CA VAL A 38 7.42 0.17 16.68
C VAL A 38 7.10 0.80 15.31
N LEU A 39 6.05 0.32 14.62
CA LEU A 39 5.78 0.72 13.23
C LEU A 39 4.84 1.91 13.05
N SER A 40 4.07 2.31 14.06
CA SER A 40 3.04 3.36 13.88
C SER A 40 3.61 4.67 13.29
N ALA A 41 4.76 5.14 13.79
CA ALA A 41 5.42 6.33 13.26
C ALA A 41 5.92 6.14 11.82
N ALA A 42 6.48 4.97 11.50
CA ALA A 42 6.93 4.64 10.16
C ALA A 42 5.76 4.59 9.17
N VAL A 43 4.65 3.95 9.55
CA VAL A 43 3.46 3.81 8.71
C VAL A 43 2.78 5.16 8.48
N PHE A 44 2.70 6.03 9.50
CA PHE A 44 2.27 7.41 9.34
C PHE A 44 3.13 8.17 8.31
N ARG A 45 4.47 8.08 8.43
CA ARG A 45 5.41 8.74 7.50
C ARG A 45 5.35 8.16 6.09
N VAL A 46 5.06 6.87 5.94
CA VAL A 46 4.79 6.25 4.64
C VAL A 46 3.48 6.72 4.03
N GLY A 47 2.46 7.01 4.85
CA GLY A 47 1.24 7.67 4.39
C GLY A 47 1.51 9.03 3.74
N ILE A 48 2.35 9.85 4.38
CA ILE A 48 2.83 11.13 3.81
C ILE A 48 3.56 10.88 2.48
N LEU A 49 4.51 9.94 2.45
CA LEU A 49 5.27 9.61 1.25
C LEU A 49 4.36 9.17 0.09
N ALA A 50 3.35 8.35 0.36
CA ALA A 50 2.39 7.88 -0.64
C ALA A 50 1.54 9.02 -1.19
N ALA A 51 1.13 9.98 -0.35
CA ALA A 51 0.44 11.19 -0.79
C ALA A 51 1.31 12.06 -1.69
N LEU A 52 2.57 12.31 -1.30
CA LEU A 52 3.53 13.04 -2.13
C LEU A 52 3.78 12.32 -3.46
N ARG A 53 3.86 10.98 -3.45
CA ARG A 53 4.05 10.18 -4.65
C ARG A 53 2.86 10.32 -5.60
N SER A 54 1.64 10.21 -5.08
CA SER A 54 0.41 10.36 -5.86
C SER A 54 0.27 11.75 -6.47
N LEU A 55 0.57 12.81 -5.70
CA LEU A 55 0.60 14.19 -6.21
C LEU A 55 1.65 14.37 -7.31
N LYS A 56 2.84 13.79 -7.13
CA LYS A 56 3.93 13.86 -8.12
C LYS A 56 3.56 13.20 -9.45
N THR A 57 2.96 12.01 -9.38
CA THR A 57 2.63 11.21 -10.57
C THR A 57 1.25 11.51 -11.12
N GLN A 58 0.45 12.32 -10.43
CA GLN A 58 -0.95 12.59 -10.74
C GLN A 58 -1.74 11.30 -10.95
N SER A 59 -1.44 10.29 -10.14
CA SER A 59 -1.94 8.92 -10.29
C SER A 59 -2.29 8.34 -8.93
N VAL A 60 -3.22 7.39 -8.92
CA VAL A 60 -3.57 6.59 -7.74
C VAL A 60 -2.34 5.81 -7.29
N THR A 61 -2.03 5.87 -6.00
CA THR A 61 -0.94 5.10 -5.36
C THR A 61 -1.55 4.12 -4.35
N GLY A 62 -0.86 3.03 -4.02
CA GLY A 62 -1.30 2.11 -2.96
C GLY A 62 -0.33 2.05 -1.79
N VAL A 63 -0.86 1.67 -0.62
CA VAL A 63 -0.08 1.29 0.56
C VAL A 63 -0.59 -0.05 1.06
N MET A 64 0.29 -1.05 1.08
CA MET A 64 -0.01 -2.38 1.61
C MET A 64 0.61 -2.54 2.99
N ILE A 65 -0.21 -2.85 3.98
CA ILE A 65 0.22 -3.17 5.35
C ILE A 65 0.27 -4.70 5.50
N THR A 66 1.49 -5.24 5.52
CA THR A 66 1.76 -6.67 5.66
C THR A 66 3.24 -6.91 5.90
N ALA A 67 3.57 -7.96 6.65
CA ALA A 67 4.91 -8.53 6.67
C ALA A 67 5.01 -9.89 5.95
N SER A 68 4.01 -10.27 5.14
CA SER A 68 4.04 -11.50 4.34
C SER A 68 4.31 -12.73 5.23
N HIS A 69 5.43 -13.43 5.03
CA HIS A 69 5.82 -14.66 5.72
C HIS A 69 6.43 -14.47 7.13
N ASN A 70 6.63 -13.22 7.58
CA ASN A 70 7.19 -12.91 8.88
C ASN A 70 6.30 -13.40 10.05
N GLN A 71 6.86 -13.42 11.26
CA GLN A 71 6.14 -13.78 12.50
C GLN A 71 4.94 -12.89 12.76
N VAL A 72 3.89 -13.38 13.42
CA VAL A 72 2.62 -12.64 13.62
C VAL A 72 2.79 -11.29 14.33
N LEU A 73 3.79 -11.17 15.20
CA LEU A 73 4.12 -9.94 15.92
C LEU A 73 4.77 -8.87 15.03
N ASP A 74 5.41 -9.29 13.93
CA ASP A 74 5.91 -8.36 12.93
C ASP A 74 4.75 -7.77 12.12
N ASN A 75 4.97 -6.59 11.56
CA ASN A 75 4.20 -6.11 10.42
C ASN A 75 5.12 -5.34 9.48
N GLY A 76 4.53 -4.73 8.46
CA GLY A 76 5.29 -3.97 7.50
C GLY A 76 4.40 -3.07 6.66
N VAL A 77 5.03 -2.21 5.90
CA VAL A 77 4.35 -1.28 5.01
C VAL A 77 5.18 -1.09 3.76
N LYS A 78 4.51 -1.11 2.61
CA LYS A 78 5.13 -0.82 1.31
C LYS A 78 4.20 -0.02 0.41
N ILE A 79 4.80 0.72 -0.51
CA ILE A 79 4.09 1.50 -1.51
C ILE A 79 3.93 0.66 -2.80
N VAL A 80 2.76 0.81 -3.41
CA VAL A 80 2.44 0.31 -4.74
C VAL A 80 2.34 1.52 -5.67
N ASP A 81 3.20 1.58 -6.68
CA ASP A 81 3.25 2.71 -7.62
C ASP A 81 2.14 2.59 -8.69
N ALA A 82 1.95 3.64 -9.48
CA ALA A 82 0.79 3.79 -10.39
C ALA A 82 0.55 2.61 -11.35
N SER A 83 1.62 1.94 -11.80
CA SER A 83 1.55 0.77 -12.68
C SER A 83 1.05 -0.51 -11.99
N GLY A 84 0.86 -0.50 -10.66
CA GLY A 84 0.77 -1.69 -9.83
C GLY A 84 2.14 -2.29 -9.50
N GLY A 85 3.24 -1.62 -9.86
CA GLY A 85 4.60 -2.00 -9.50
C GLY A 85 4.97 -1.62 -8.06
N MET A 86 6.21 -1.93 -7.68
CA MET A 86 6.81 -1.42 -6.44
C MET A 86 7.15 0.07 -6.58
N LEU A 87 7.40 0.75 -5.45
CA LEU A 87 7.98 2.09 -5.44
C LEU A 87 9.26 2.13 -6.29
N THR A 88 9.45 3.20 -7.07
CA THR A 88 10.70 3.43 -7.79
C THR A 88 11.89 3.50 -6.83
N GLN A 89 13.00 2.85 -7.18
CA GLN A 89 14.22 2.84 -6.36
C GLN A 89 14.75 4.24 -6.07
N GLU A 90 14.51 5.20 -6.97
CA GLU A 90 14.90 6.61 -6.79
C GLU A 90 14.24 7.26 -5.56
N TRP A 91 13.09 6.75 -5.11
CA TRP A 91 12.34 7.28 -3.96
C TRP A 91 12.61 6.52 -2.65
N GLU A 92 13.29 5.37 -2.69
CA GLU A 92 13.63 4.58 -1.50
C GLU A 92 14.50 5.38 -0.50
N PRO A 93 15.54 6.14 -0.92
CA PRO A 93 16.30 6.97 0.02
C PRO A 93 15.46 8.06 0.71
N PHE A 94 14.43 8.58 0.04
CA PHE A 94 13.52 9.55 0.65
C PHE A 94 12.59 8.89 1.66
N ALA A 95 12.15 7.66 1.36
CA ALA A 95 11.39 6.87 2.30
C ALA A 95 12.18 6.63 3.58
N ASP A 96 13.46 6.24 3.47
CA ASP A 96 14.36 6.06 4.61
C ASP A 96 14.53 7.34 5.41
N ALA A 97 14.77 8.47 4.72
CA ALA A 97 14.93 9.75 5.40
C ALA A 97 13.66 10.16 6.16
N LEU A 98 12.49 10.07 5.54
CA LEU A 98 11.22 10.41 6.20
C LEU A 98 10.97 9.51 7.40
N VAL A 99 11.04 8.18 7.22
CA VAL A 99 10.74 7.21 8.28
C VAL A 99 11.69 7.32 9.46
N ASN A 100 12.94 7.76 9.25
CA ASN A 100 13.93 7.91 10.31
C ASN A 100 14.10 9.34 10.83
N ALA A 101 13.27 10.31 10.42
CA ALA A 101 13.29 11.67 10.96
C ALA A 101 13.17 11.65 12.50
N ILE A 102 14.04 12.35 13.21
CA ILE A 102 14.16 12.24 14.68
C ILE A 102 13.02 12.93 15.42
N ASP A 103 12.37 13.91 14.79
CA ASP A 103 11.25 14.67 15.34
C ASP A 103 10.35 15.24 14.22
N ALA A 104 9.32 15.98 14.62
CA ALA A 104 8.36 16.59 13.70
C ALA A 104 8.99 17.71 12.85
N GLU A 105 9.93 18.49 13.40
CA GLU A 105 10.54 19.60 12.67
C GLU A 105 11.47 19.08 11.57
N GLU A 106 12.26 18.04 11.86
CA GLU A 106 13.06 17.36 10.84
C GLU A 106 12.18 16.72 9.77
N LEU A 107 11.08 16.06 10.16
CA LEU A 107 10.13 15.47 9.21
C LEU A 107 9.60 16.54 8.24
N ILE A 108 9.16 17.68 8.76
CA ILE A 108 8.61 18.79 7.94
C ILE A 108 9.68 19.36 7.02
N ARG A 109 10.91 19.58 7.53
CA ARG A 109 12.03 20.03 6.72
C ARG A 109 12.31 19.08 5.55
N LEU A 110 12.26 17.78 5.80
CA LEU A 110 12.43 16.76 4.76
C LEU A 110 11.28 16.77 3.75
N VAL A 111 10.03 16.88 4.21
CA VAL A 111 8.85 16.99 3.32
C VAL A 111 8.98 18.21 2.39
N ILE A 112 9.35 19.38 2.93
CA ILE A 112 9.56 20.61 2.15
C ILE A 112 10.70 20.41 1.14
N ALA A 113 11.85 19.90 1.58
CA ALA A 113 13.00 19.67 0.71
C ALA A 113 12.67 18.69 -0.43
N PHE A 114 11.90 17.63 -0.16
CA PHE A 114 11.46 16.68 -1.19
C PHE A 114 10.42 17.28 -2.12
N GLN A 115 9.48 18.06 -1.59
CA GLN A 115 8.52 18.79 -2.41
C GLN A 115 9.23 19.67 -3.44
N GLU A 116 10.22 20.44 -3.00
CA GLU A 116 10.99 21.34 -3.88
C GLU A 116 11.81 20.55 -4.90
N LYS A 117 12.54 19.52 -4.45
CA LYS A 117 13.36 18.67 -5.32
C LYS A 117 12.55 17.99 -6.42
N GLU A 118 11.40 17.41 -6.05
CA GLU A 118 10.53 16.68 -6.96
C GLU A 118 9.55 17.60 -7.72
N LYS A 119 9.54 18.91 -7.41
CA LYS A 119 8.64 19.90 -8.00
C LYS A 119 7.16 19.51 -7.83
N ILE A 120 6.79 19.10 -6.61
CA ILE A 120 5.42 18.69 -6.27
C ILE A 120 4.59 19.93 -5.97
N ALA A 121 3.49 20.10 -6.70
CA ALA A 121 2.55 21.19 -6.47
C ALA A 121 1.42 20.73 -5.54
N PHE A 122 1.29 21.35 -4.38
CA PHE A 122 0.11 21.20 -3.52
C PHE A 122 -1.01 22.07 -4.10
N VAL A 123 -1.71 21.56 -5.10
CA VAL A 123 -2.82 22.28 -5.73
C VAL A 123 -4.12 21.69 -5.20
N ILE A 124 -4.96 22.53 -4.57
CA ILE A 124 -6.25 22.15 -3.98
C ILE A 124 -7.17 21.43 -4.99
N THR A 125 -7.00 21.68 -6.29
CA THR A 125 -7.82 21.05 -7.35
C THR A 125 -7.33 19.67 -7.80
N GLN A 126 -6.13 19.25 -7.43
CA GLN A 126 -5.61 17.91 -7.72
C GLN A 126 -5.81 17.02 -6.50
N SER A 127 -6.77 16.10 -6.61
CA SER A 127 -6.99 15.07 -5.60
C SER A 127 -5.98 13.93 -5.79
N ALA A 128 -5.22 13.62 -4.74
CA ALA A 128 -4.36 12.44 -4.67
C ALA A 128 -5.10 11.32 -3.96
N GLU A 129 -5.43 10.24 -4.68
CA GLU A 129 -6.07 9.06 -4.09
C GLU A 129 -5.03 8.00 -3.72
N ILE A 130 -5.09 7.53 -2.48
CA ILE A 130 -4.22 6.48 -1.96
C ILE A 130 -5.09 5.31 -1.51
N LEU A 131 -4.93 4.15 -2.16
CA LEU A 131 -5.61 2.91 -1.78
C LEU A 131 -4.86 2.23 -0.64
N LEU A 132 -5.54 1.98 0.48
CA LEU A 132 -4.99 1.26 1.62
C LEU A 132 -5.50 -0.18 1.64
N GLY A 133 -4.59 -1.14 1.73
CA GLY A 133 -4.94 -2.56 1.96
C GLY A 133 -4.11 -3.16 3.08
N ARG A 134 -4.67 -4.14 3.79
CA ARG A 134 -3.95 -4.86 4.85
C ARG A 134 -4.20 -6.36 4.79
N ASP A 135 -3.29 -7.13 5.39
CA ASP A 135 -3.52 -8.55 5.66
C ASP A 135 -4.32 -8.76 6.97
N THR A 136 -4.37 -10.01 7.44
CA THR A 136 -5.12 -10.44 8.63
C THR A 136 -4.36 -10.26 9.95
N ARG A 137 -3.19 -9.60 9.97
CA ARG A 137 -2.43 -9.39 11.21
C ARG A 137 -3.23 -8.54 12.21
N PRO A 138 -3.24 -8.87 13.51
CA PRO A 138 -3.97 -8.09 14.53
C PRO A 138 -3.54 -6.63 14.60
N SER A 139 -2.27 -6.34 14.32
CA SER A 139 -1.74 -4.97 14.29
C SER A 139 -2.20 -4.15 13.08
N GLY A 140 -2.83 -4.79 12.10
CA GLY A 140 -3.26 -4.13 10.86
C GLY A 140 -4.21 -2.96 11.10
N ASP A 141 -5.10 -3.03 12.09
CA ASP A 141 -6.08 -1.97 12.35
C ASP A 141 -5.44 -0.66 12.81
N PHE A 142 -4.56 -0.70 13.82
CA PHE A 142 -3.93 0.52 14.31
C PHE A 142 -2.89 1.09 13.34
N LEU A 143 -2.23 0.23 12.54
CA LEU A 143 -1.31 0.68 11.49
C LEU A 143 -2.06 1.30 10.31
N LEU A 144 -3.25 0.79 9.97
CA LEU A 144 -4.12 1.37 8.97
C LEU A 144 -4.54 2.79 9.36
N GLU A 145 -4.92 3.00 10.62
CA GLU A 145 -5.27 4.33 11.12
C GLU A 145 -4.06 5.28 11.13
N ALA A 146 -2.84 4.78 11.41
CA ALA A 146 -1.62 5.57 11.27
C ALA A 146 -1.39 6.00 9.82
N ALA A 147 -1.57 5.08 8.86
CA ALA A 147 -1.43 5.38 7.43
C ALA A 147 -2.45 6.43 6.98
N LYS A 148 -3.72 6.29 7.38
CA LYS A 148 -4.79 7.26 7.09
C LYS A 148 -4.45 8.65 7.60
N GLN A 149 -3.98 8.75 8.85
CA GLN A 149 -3.56 10.04 9.41
C GLN A 149 -2.37 10.64 8.67
N GLY A 150 -1.41 9.81 8.23
CA GLY A 150 -0.30 10.26 7.39
C GLY A 150 -0.75 10.82 6.05
N ILE A 151 -1.62 10.09 5.35
CA ILE A 151 -2.16 10.52 4.06
C ILE A 151 -2.96 11.82 4.20
N ASN A 152 -3.92 11.85 5.13
CA ASN A 152 -4.81 12.99 5.32
C ASN A 152 -4.09 14.22 5.91
N SER A 153 -2.85 14.06 6.38
CA SER A 153 -2.03 15.20 6.77
C SER A 153 -1.49 16.00 5.58
N ILE A 154 -1.64 15.51 4.34
CA ILE A 154 -1.34 16.22 3.10
C ILE A 154 -2.64 16.73 2.47
N VAL A 155 -2.73 18.05 2.29
CA VAL A 155 -3.88 18.73 1.68
C VAL A 155 -4.09 18.22 0.26
N GLY A 156 -5.33 17.85 -0.03
CA GLY A 156 -5.72 17.27 -1.33
C GLY A 156 -5.49 15.76 -1.43
N ALA A 157 -4.90 15.10 -0.43
CA ALA A 157 -4.78 13.65 -0.41
C ALA A 157 -5.96 12.99 0.32
N VAL A 158 -6.40 11.85 -0.20
CA VAL A 158 -7.52 11.07 0.34
C VAL A 158 -7.12 9.61 0.47
N ALA A 159 -7.33 9.06 1.67
CA ALA A 159 -7.15 7.64 1.94
C ALA A 159 -8.44 6.85 1.64
N SER A 160 -8.37 5.90 0.71
CA SER A 160 -9.44 4.95 0.39
C SER A 160 -9.12 3.59 1.02
N ASP A 161 -9.86 3.21 2.07
CA ASP A 161 -9.70 1.93 2.75
C ASP A 161 -10.32 0.78 1.92
N MET A 162 -9.48 -0.08 1.38
CA MET A 162 -9.88 -1.25 0.59
C MET A 162 -10.02 -2.51 1.46
N GLY A 163 -9.78 -2.40 2.76
CA GLY A 163 -9.97 -3.46 3.75
C GLY A 163 -8.91 -4.56 3.71
N ILE A 164 -9.35 -5.77 4.06
CA ILE A 164 -8.50 -6.97 4.11
C ILE A 164 -8.33 -7.51 2.69
N LEU A 165 -7.10 -7.46 2.18
CA LEU A 165 -6.75 -7.88 0.82
C LEU A 165 -5.47 -8.71 0.82
N THR A 166 -5.34 -9.55 -0.21
CA THR A 166 -4.03 -10.07 -0.59
C THR A 166 -3.19 -8.94 -1.20
N THR A 167 -1.87 -9.05 -1.09
CA THR A 167 -0.97 -8.10 -1.76
C THR A 167 -1.25 -7.98 -3.28
N PRO A 168 -1.41 -9.08 -4.05
CA PRO A 168 -1.73 -8.98 -5.48
C PRO A 168 -3.04 -8.25 -5.79
N GLN A 169 -4.06 -8.37 -4.94
CA GLN A 169 -5.33 -7.65 -5.12
C GLN A 169 -5.11 -6.13 -5.07
N LEU A 170 -4.40 -5.62 -4.05
CA LEU A 170 -4.12 -4.18 -3.98
C LEU A 170 -3.30 -3.70 -5.18
N HIS A 171 -2.27 -4.46 -5.58
CA HIS A 171 -1.46 -4.14 -6.76
C HIS A 171 -2.31 -4.05 -8.04
N TRP A 172 -3.21 -5.01 -8.24
CA TRP A 172 -4.16 -4.98 -9.35
C TRP A 172 -5.11 -3.79 -9.25
N MET A 173 -5.66 -3.50 -8.07
CA MET A 173 -6.60 -2.39 -7.88
C MET A 173 -5.99 -1.04 -8.24
N VAL A 174 -4.75 -0.77 -7.80
CA VAL A 174 -4.01 0.45 -8.16
C VAL A 174 -3.84 0.55 -9.68
N GLN A 175 -3.39 -0.52 -10.33
CA GLN A 175 -3.22 -0.52 -11.78
C GLN A 175 -4.54 -0.25 -12.52
N MET A 176 -5.64 -0.86 -12.07
CA MET A 176 -6.94 -0.74 -12.75
C MET A 176 -7.58 0.63 -12.55
N ARG A 177 -7.45 1.23 -11.35
CA ARG A 177 -7.88 2.61 -11.11
C ARG A 177 -7.15 3.59 -12.03
N ASN A 178 -5.83 3.44 -12.19
CA ASN A 178 -5.04 4.28 -13.10
C ASN A 178 -5.33 4.05 -14.59
N LYS A 179 -5.96 2.93 -14.94
CA LYS A 179 -6.51 2.68 -16.30
C LYS A 179 -7.94 3.22 -16.46
N GLY A 180 -8.46 3.97 -15.49
CA GLY A 180 -9.82 4.52 -15.49
C GLY A 180 -10.92 3.46 -15.31
N LYS A 181 -10.58 2.28 -14.76
CA LYS A 181 -11.55 1.19 -14.55
C LYS A 181 -11.99 1.11 -13.09
N MET A 182 -13.18 0.54 -12.88
CA MET A 182 -13.59 0.06 -11.57
C MET A 182 -12.64 -1.05 -11.11
N ALA A 183 -12.37 -1.05 -9.81
CA ALA A 183 -11.36 -1.89 -9.20
C ALA A 183 -11.84 -2.42 -7.84
N SER A 184 -12.99 -3.09 -7.84
CA SER A 184 -13.50 -3.77 -6.65
C SER A 184 -12.89 -5.17 -6.50
N GLU A 185 -13.09 -5.77 -5.32
CA GLU A 185 -12.66 -7.16 -5.11
C GLU A 185 -13.43 -8.14 -6.02
N THR A 186 -14.71 -7.85 -6.29
CA THR A 186 -15.53 -8.63 -7.23
C THR A 186 -14.96 -8.56 -8.64
N ASP A 187 -14.53 -7.39 -9.09
CA ASP A 187 -13.94 -7.21 -10.42
C ASP A 187 -12.61 -7.99 -10.56
N TYR A 188 -11.81 -8.06 -9.49
CA TYR A 188 -10.60 -8.88 -9.44
C TYR A 188 -10.92 -10.37 -9.67
N TYR A 189 -11.91 -10.91 -8.95
CA TYR A 189 -12.32 -12.31 -9.10
C TYR A 189 -12.92 -12.59 -10.47
N GLU A 190 -13.75 -11.68 -11.00
CA GLU A 190 -14.36 -11.82 -12.32
C GLU A 190 -13.29 -11.85 -13.41
N GLN A 191 -12.32 -10.93 -13.36
CA GLN A 191 -11.21 -10.91 -14.32
C GLN A 191 -10.39 -12.21 -14.25
N LEU A 192 -10.05 -12.67 -13.04
CA LEU A 192 -9.24 -13.89 -12.87
C LEU A 192 -9.98 -15.13 -13.38
N SER A 193 -11.24 -15.32 -12.97
CA SER A 193 -12.04 -16.50 -13.35
C SER A 193 -12.38 -16.52 -14.83
N SER A 194 -12.78 -15.39 -15.43
CA SER A 194 -13.02 -15.29 -16.88
C SER A 194 -11.77 -15.56 -17.71
N SER A 195 -10.62 -14.97 -17.33
CA SER A 195 -9.34 -15.20 -18.02
C SER A 195 -8.92 -16.67 -17.92
N PHE A 196 -9.11 -17.30 -16.77
CA PHE A 196 -8.83 -18.72 -16.57
C PHE A 196 -9.72 -19.62 -17.42
N ARG A 197 -11.03 -19.32 -17.53
CA ARG A 197 -11.95 -20.05 -18.43
C ARG A 197 -11.52 -19.94 -19.88
N CYS A 198 -11.19 -18.72 -20.34
CA CYS A 198 -10.69 -18.53 -21.70
C CYS A 198 -9.41 -19.36 -21.97
N LEU A 199 -8.53 -19.48 -20.98
CA LEU A 199 -7.35 -20.35 -21.10
C LEU A 199 -7.73 -21.84 -21.20
N LEU A 200 -8.69 -22.29 -20.41
CA LEU A 200 -9.17 -23.68 -20.46
C LEU A 200 -9.86 -24.00 -21.80
N ASP A 201 -10.57 -23.05 -22.39
CA ASP A 201 -11.22 -23.23 -23.70
C ASP A 201 -10.20 -23.42 -24.85
N LEU A 202 -8.94 -23.05 -24.65
CA LEU A 202 -7.85 -23.26 -25.60
C LEU A 202 -7.24 -24.67 -25.53
N ILE A 203 -7.60 -25.48 -24.53
CA ILE A 203 -7.08 -26.85 -24.39
C ILE A 203 -7.70 -27.71 -25.51
N PRO A 204 -6.90 -28.34 -26.40
CA PRO A 204 -7.41 -29.18 -27.47
C PRO A 204 -8.26 -30.34 -26.93
N LYS A 205 -9.39 -30.62 -27.56
CA LYS A 205 -10.30 -31.69 -27.12
C LYS A 205 -9.63 -33.06 -27.18
N GLU A 206 -8.64 -33.26 -28.05
CA GLU A 206 -7.86 -34.51 -28.13
C GLU A 206 -6.84 -34.68 -26.99
N ALA A 207 -6.49 -33.60 -26.28
CA ALA A 207 -5.58 -33.62 -25.11
C ALA A 207 -6.29 -34.03 -23.80
N THR A 208 -7.59 -34.33 -23.83
CA THR A 208 -8.39 -34.77 -22.68
C THR A 208 -8.01 -36.15 -22.12
N THR A 209 -6.97 -36.79 -22.67
CA THR A 209 -6.37 -38.04 -22.18
C THR A 209 -5.54 -37.87 -20.91
N TYR A 210 -5.15 -36.64 -20.54
CA TYR A 210 -4.56 -36.38 -19.23
C TYR A 210 -5.66 -36.42 -18.17
N LYS A 211 -5.59 -37.40 -17.25
CA LYS A 211 -6.34 -37.37 -15.98
C LYS A 211 -5.88 -36.13 -15.21
N ILE A 212 -6.51 -34.99 -15.44
CA ILE A 212 -6.37 -33.83 -14.58
C ILE A 212 -6.99 -34.22 -13.26
N ASP A 213 -6.19 -34.27 -12.20
CA ASP A 213 -6.71 -34.40 -10.85
C ASP A 213 -7.66 -33.23 -10.62
N ARG A 214 -8.93 -33.56 -10.36
CA ARG A 214 -9.98 -32.56 -10.18
C ARG A 214 -9.90 -31.90 -8.81
N ASN A 215 -9.07 -32.43 -7.92
CA ASN A 215 -8.94 -31.96 -6.56
C ASN A 215 -7.60 -31.24 -6.37
N LEU A 216 -7.68 -29.96 -6.04
CA LEU A 216 -6.54 -29.18 -5.57
C LEU A 216 -6.75 -28.85 -4.09
N VAL A 217 -5.82 -29.28 -3.25
CA VAL A 217 -5.78 -28.90 -1.82
C VAL A 217 -4.79 -27.75 -1.69
N VAL A 218 -5.24 -26.63 -1.11
CA VAL A 218 -4.42 -25.44 -0.90
C VAL A 218 -4.33 -25.14 0.59
N ASP A 219 -3.12 -25.14 1.14
CA ASP A 219 -2.86 -24.58 2.47
C ASP A 219 -2.87 -23.05 2.39
N GLY A 220 -3.86 -22.42 3.01
CA GLY A 220 -4.00 -20.96 3.07
C GLY A 220 -3.10 -20.27 4.09
N ALA A 221 -2.22 -21.01 4.79
CA ALA A 221 -1.31 -20.52 5.83
C ALA A 221 -2.01 -19.74 6.97
N ASN A 222 -3.31 -20.01 7.21
CA ASN A 222 -4.19 -19.22 8.07
C ASN A 222 -4.19 -17.71 7.76
N GLY A 223 -3.81 -17.33 6.54
CA GLY A 223 -3.68 -15.95 6.10
C GLY A 223 -4.85 -15.49 5.23
N VAL A 224 -4.78 -14.23 4.82
CA VAL A 224 -5.77 -13.60 3.93
C VAL A 224 -6.00 -14.39 2.63
N GLY A 225 -4.97 -15.06 2.10
CA GLY A 225 -5.06 -15.85 0.87
C GLY A 225 -6.06 -17.01 0.96
N GLY A 226 -6.11 -17.72 2.10
CA GLY A 226 -7.08 -18.80 2.31
C GLY A 226 -8.51 -18.28 2.27
N VAL A 227 -8.77 -17.16 2.96
CA VAL A 227 -10.09 -16.51 2.96
C VAL A 227 -10.50 -16.10 1.55
N LYS A 228 -9.58 -15.48 0.78
CA LYS A 228 -9.88 -15.01 -0.59
C LYS A 228 -10.09 -16.14 -1.58
N LEU A 229 -9.37 -17.25 -1.44
CA LEU A 229 -9.54 -18.43 -2.28
C LEU A 229 -10.91 -19.09 -2.09
N GLU A 230 -11.46 -19.11 -0.88
CA GLU A 230 -12.83 -19.61 -0.65
C GLU A 230 -13.89 -18.76 -1.38
N PHE A 231 -13.68 -17.45 -1.51
CA PHE A 231 -14.54 -16.60 -2.35
C PHE A 231 -14.39 -16.90 -3.84
N LEU A 232 -13.15 -17.09 -4.32
CA LEU A 232 -12.87 -17.39 -5.72
C LEU A 232 -13.42 -18.78 -6.15
N LYS A 233 -13.34 -19.78 -5.26
CA LYS A 233 -13.81 -21.15 -5.52
C LYS A 233 -15.28 -21.23 -5.92
N ASN A 234 -16.09 -20.28 -5.47
CA ASN A 234 -17.53 -20.24 -5.71
C ASN A 234 -17.92 -19.43 -6.97
N ARG A 235 -16.95 -18.99 -7.79
CA ARG A 235 -17.18 -18.16 -8.97
C ARG A 235 -16.76 -18.83 -10.25
#